data_AF-A0A1S8WPV3-F1
#
_entry.id   AF-A0A1S8WPV3-F1
#
_cell.length_a   1.000
_cell.length_b   1.000
_cell.length_c   1.000
_cell.angle_alpha   90.00
_cell.angle_beta   90.00
_cell.angle_gamma   90.00
#
_symmetry.space_group_name_H-M   'P 1'
#
loop_
_entity.id
_entity.type
_entity.pdbx_description
1 polymer ?
#
loop_
_entity_poly.entity_id
_entity_poly.type
_entity_poly.pdbx_seq_one_letter_code
_entity_poly.pdbx_strand_id
1 'polypeptide(L)'
;RRTRARGRKISEEKGVDNPKHSEVTFVLGKLSLEHTLETKVHPREIDPTEPSIRWRIRVQLKKDDGSPINEQFPNRRTLLLYLASVIAAMRARRAPMGVAAPVSEPIKKGKKKRK
;
A
#
# COMPACT_ATOMS: atom_id res chain seq x y z
N ARG A 1 0.47 5.51 10.41
CA ARG A 1 1.34 6.62 9.94
C ARG A 1 2.68 6.68 10.71
N ARG A 2 3.84 6.77 10.03
CA ARG A 2 5.19 6.83 10.64
C ARG A 2 5.83 8.22 10.47
N THR A 3 6.71 8.65 11.38
CA THR A 3 7.44 9.93 11.33
C THR A 3 8.76 9.81 10.54
N ARG A 4 9.41 10.94 10.21
CA ARG A 4 10.75 10.95 9.56
C ARG A 4 11.80 10.25 10.43
N ALA A 5 11.78 10.49 11.74
CA ALA A 5 12.66 9.81 12.70
C ALA A 5 12.49 8.29 12.63
N ARG A 6 11.25 7.81 12.50
CA ARG A 6 10.89 6.38 12.37
C ARG A 6 11.05 5.80 10.95
N GLY A 7 11.78 6.46 10.05
CA GLY A 7 12.16 5.89 8.76
C GLY A 7 11.29 6.30 7.56
N ARG A 8 10.30 7.18 7.74
CA ARG A 8 9.54 7.75 6.62
C ARG A 8 10.46 8.54 5.68
N LYS A 9 10.45 8.20 4.38
CA LYS A 9 11.29 8.83 3.34
C LYS A 9 10.58 9.87 2.47
N ILE A 10 9.25 9.84 2.44
CA ILE A 10 8.40 10.73 1.63
C ILE A 10 7.58 11.67 2.53
N SER A 11 7.06 12.75 1.95
CA SER A 11 6.17 13.67 2.66
C SER A 11 4.89 12.95 3.12
N GLU A 12 4.29 13.48 4.17
CA GLU A 12 3.14 12.86 4.82
C GLU A 12 1.87 12.85 3.96
N GLU A 13 1.69 13.88 3.13
CA GLU A 13 0.59 14.03 2.18
C GLU A 13 0.65 13.03 1.03
N LYS A 14 1.86 12.73 0.56
CA LYS A 14 2.10 11.78 -0.55
C LYS A 14 2.26 10.35 -0.07
N GLY A 15 2.25 10.11 1.24
CA GLY A 15 2.44 8.80 1.84
C GLY A 15 1.16 7.99 1.86
N VAL A 16 1.29 6.68 1.69
CA VAL A 16 0.20 5.72 1.90
C VAL A 16 0.29 5.19 3.32
N ASP A 17 -0.86 5.00 3.98
CA ASP A 17 -0.89 4.38 5.29
C ASP A 17 -0.75 2.86 5.19
N ASN A 18 0.08 2.27 6.05
CA ASN A 18 0.31 0.82 6.13
C ASN A 18 0.51 0.11 4.75
N PRO A 19 1.54 0.46 3.96
CA PRO A 19 1.80 -0.20 2.67
C PRO A 19 2.13 -1.69 2.86
N LYS A 20 1.61 -2.55 1.98
CA LYS A 20 1.88 -4.00 2.01
C LYS A 20 2.94 -4.37 0.96
N HIS A 21 3.80 -5.34 1.27
CA HIS A 21 4.82 -5.81 0.34
C HIS A 21 4.21 -6.29 -0.98
N SER A 22 3.06 -6.98 -0.95
CA SER A 22 2.36 -7.49 -2.12
C SER A 22 1.87 -6.40 -3.08
N GLU A 23 1.46 -5.24 -2.55
CA GLU A 23 1.07 -4.10 -3.38
C GLU A 23 2.30 -3.50 -4.07
N VAL A 24 3.42 -3.41 -3.35
CA VAL A 24 4.67 -2.87 -3.88
C VAL A 24 5.25 -3.79 -4.96
N THR A 25 5.33 -5.10 -4.72
CA THR A 25 5.84 -6.06 -5.71
C THR A 25 4.95 -6.12 -6.95
N PHE A 26 3.62 -6.02 -6.79
CA PHE A 26 2.70 -5.95 -7.92
C PHE A 26 2.97 -4.74 -8.82
N VAL A 27 3.16 -3.55 -8.24
CA VAL A 27 3.48 -2.34 -9.02
C VAL A 27 4.86 -2.44 -9.66
N LEU A 28 5.86 -2.99 -8.96
CA LEU A 28 7.20 -3.20 -9.52
C LEU A 28 7.20 -4.19 -10.69
N GLY A 29 6.42 -5.27 -10.58
CA GLY A 29 6.21 -6.24 -11.67
C GLY A 29 5.57 -5.60 -12.89
N LYS A 30 4.60 -4.68 -12.71
CA LYS A 30 4.02 -3.91 -13.82
C LYS A 30 5.01 -2.98 -14.51
N LEU A 31 6.00 -2.47 -13.78
CA LEU A 31 7.06 -1.64 -14.32
C LEU A 31 8.18 -2.46 -14.98
N SER A 32 8.08 -3.80 -14.96
CA SER A 32 9.12 -4.72 -15.40
C SER A 32 10.49 -4.47 -14.75
N LEU A 33 10.51 -3.96 -13.51
CA LEU A 33 11.74 -3.74 -12.76
C LEU A 33 12.13 -5.01 -12.01
N GLU A 34 13.41 -5.39 -12.13
CA GLU A 34 13.96 -6.51 -11.38
C GLU A 34 13.91 -6.20 -9.87
N HIS A 35 13.30 -7.10 -9.10
CA HIS A 35 13.18 -6.95 -7.67
C HIS A 35 13.22 -8.28 -6.92
N THR A 36 13.68 -8.22 -5.67
CA THR A 36 13.80 -9.37 -4.78
C THR A 36 13.18 -9.05 -3.42
N LEU A 37 12.35 -9.95 -2.91
CA LEU A 37 11.76 -9.84 -1.58
C LEU A 37 12.63 -10.55 -0.55
N GLU A 38 13.01 -9.84 0.52
CA GLU A 38 13.73 -10.39 1.66
C GLU A 38 12.91 -10.29 2.94
N THR A 39 12.99 -11.30 3.80
CA THR A 39 12.30 -11.34 5.10
C THR A 39 13.09 -10.61 6.19
N LYS A 40 13.33 -9.30 6.01
CA LYS A 40 14.10 -8.46 6.95
C LYS A 40 13.25 -7.36 7.58
N VAL A 41 13.54 -7.00 8.82
CA VAL A 41 12.89 -5.89 9.54
C VAL A 41 13.70 -4.61 9.41
N HIS A 42 13.04 -3.46 9.25
CA HIS A 42 13.72 -2.17 9.28
C HIS A 42 14.18 -1.82 10.71
N PRO A 43 15.43 -1.36 10.94
CA PRO A 43 15.98 -1.18 12.30
C PRO A 43 15.22 -0.21 13.21
N ARG A 44 14.37 0.65 12.64
CA ARG A 44 13.57 1.64 13.39
C ARG A 44 12.11 1.22 13.61
N GLU A 45 11.77 -0.03 13.30
CA GLU A 45 10.49 -0.61 13.69
C GLU A 45 10.48 -0.92 15.19
N ILE A 46 9.31 -0.81 15.80
CA ILE A 46 9.14 -0.98 17.25
C ILE A 46 9.10 -2.48 17.60
N ASP A 47 8.31 -3.25 16.84
CA ASP A 47 7.99 -4.64 17.15
C ASP A 47 8.51 -5.58 16.06
N PRO A 48 9.79 -6.03 16.12
CA PRO A 48 10.40 -6.85 15.07
C PRO A 48 9.81 -8.28 14.95
N THR A 49 8.96 -8.67 15.91
CA THR A 49 8.25 -9.95 15.93
C THR A 49 7.05 -9.96 14.99
N GLU A 50 6.50 -8.80 14.64
CA GLU A 50 5.30 -8.70 13.81
C GLU A 50 5.59 -9.14 12.35
N PRO A 51 4.92 -10.19 11.84
CA PRO A 51 5.18 -10.69 10.49
C PRO A 51 4.82 -9.67 9.41
N SER A 52 3.82 -8.81 9.66
CA SER A 52 3.33 -7.82 8.70
C SER A 52 4.37 -6.76 8.31
N ILE A 53 5.35 -6.49 9.18
CA ILE A 53 6.40 -5.48 8.95
C ILE A 53 7.75 -6.09 8.55
N ARG A 54 7.85 -7.42 8.51
CA ARG A 54 9.08 -8.15 8.21
C ARG A 54 9.26 -8.33 6.70
N TRP A 55 9.63 -7.27 6.02
CA TRP A 55 9.97 -7.33 4.60
C TRP A 55 10.91 -6.20 4.16
N ARG A 56 11.78 -6.52 3.19
CA ARG A 56 12.64 -5.57 2.49
C ARG A 56 12.66 -5.92 1.00
N ILE A 57 12.33 -4.95 0.16
CA ILE A 57 12.38 -5.13 -1.30
C ILE A 57 13.66 -4.51 -1.83
N ARG A 58 14.46 -5.30 -2.53
CA ARG A 58 15.58 -4.83 -3.34
C ARG A 58 15.09 -4.60 -4.76
N VAL A 59 15.53 -3.51 -5.38
CA VAL A 59 15.16 -3.13 -6.74
C VAL A 59 16.43 -2.71 -7.46
N GLN A 60 16.64 -3.22 -8.66
CA GLN A 60 17.69 -2.74 -9.54
C GLN A 60 17.21 -1.45 -10.22
N LEU A 61 17.92 -0.34 -10.01
CA LEU A 61 17.59 0.96 -10.61
C LEU A 61 18.57 1.37 -11.70
N LYS A 62 19.80 0.85 -11.64
CA LYS A 62 20.90 1.19 -12.52
C LYS A 62 21.54 -0.09 -13.04
N LYS A 63 22.05 -0.02 -14.26
CA LYS A 63 22.90 -1.06 -14.83
C LYS A 63 24.33 -0.91 -14.30
N ASP A 64 25.20 -1.86 -14.66
CA ASP A 64 26.61 -1.85 -14.27
C ASP A 64 27.38 -0.63 -14.80
N ASP A 65 26.92 -0.04 -15.91
CA ASP A 65 27.46 1.22 -16.48
C ASP A 65 27.05 2.48 -15.70
N GLY A 66 26.20 2.35 -14.68
CA GLY A 66 25.69 3.46 -13.88
C GLY A 66 24.51 4.22 -14.50
N SER A 67 24.10 3.88 -15.72
CA SER A 67 22.91 4.43 -16.38
C SER A 67 21.63 3.91 -15.71
N PRO A 68 20.54 4.71 -15.67
CA PRO A 68 19.28 4.26 -15.13
C PRO A 68 18.63 3.21 -16.05
N ILE A 69 18.10 2.13 -15.47
CA ILE A 69 17.36 1.10 -16.22
C ILE A 69 16.08 1.69 -16.84
N ASN A 70 15.45 2.62 -16.12
CA ASN A 70 14.28 3.35 -16.58
C ASN A 70 14.49 4.84 -16.29
N GLU A 71 14.48 5.67 -17.34
CA GLU A 71 14.69 7.11 -17.26
C GLU A 71 13.62 7.83 -16.43
N GLN A 72 12.42 7.24 -16.28
CA GLN A 72 11.37 7.74 -15.40
C GLN A 72 11.74 7.58 -13.91
N PHE A 73 12.61 6.62 -13.60
CA PHE A 73 13.02 6.28 -12.23
C PHE A 73 14.54 6.35 -12.04
N PRO A 74 15.18 7.52 -12.27
CA PRO A 74 16.64 7.63 -12.17
C PRO A 74 17.13 7.52 -10.72
N ASN A 75 16.25 7.83 -9.76
CA ASN A 75 16.56 7.92 -8.35
C ASN A 75 15.57 7.11 -7.51
N ARG A 76 16.03 6.62 -6.36
CA ARG A 76 15.16 5.91 -5.41
C ARG A 76 13.96 6.76 -4.96
N ARG A 77 14.13 8.07 -4.85
CA ARG A 77 13.06 8.99 -4.41
C ARG A 77 11.92 9.08 -5.42
N THR A 78 12.22 9.10 -6.73
CA THR A 78 11.19 9.19 -7.77
C THR A 78 10.37 7.89 -7.82
N LEU A 79 11.03 6.73 -7.70
CA LEU A 79 10.35 5.44 -7.58
C LEU A 79 9.42 5.40 -6.35
N LEU A 80 9.89 5.84 -5.17
CA LEU A 80 9.07 5.85 -3.95
C LEU A 80 7.82 6.72 -4.06
N LEU A 81 7.92 7.88 -4.71
CA LEU A 81 6.79 8.78 -4.94
C LEU A 81 5.77 8.16 -5.89
N TYR A 82 6.25 7.53 -6.97
CA TYR A 82 5.39 6.83 -7.92
C TYR A 82 4.66 5.65 -7.27
N LEU A 83 5.38 4.80 -6.53
CA LEU A 83 4.79 3.68 -5.80
C LEU A 83 3.67 4.16 -4.86
N ALA A 84 3.91 5.23 -4.10
CA ALA A 84 2.91 5.76 -3.19
C ALA A 84 1.65 6.25 -3.93
N SER A 85 1.82 6.97 -5.04
CA SER A 85 0.70 7.44 -5.87
C SER A 85 -0.12 6.28 -6.46
N VAL A 86 0.55 5.28 -7.04
CA VAL A 86 -0.13 4.14 -7.66
C VAL A 86 -0.85 3.27 -6.63
N ILE A 87 -0.23 3.02 -5.47
CA ILE A 87 -0.85 2.23 -4.40
C ILE A 87 -2.07 2.97 -3.84
N ALA A 88 -1.99 4.30 -3.64
CA ALA A 88 -3.15 5.09 -3.21
C ALA A 88 -4.32 4.95 -4.20
N ALA A 89 -4.06 5.08 -5.50
CA ALA A 89 -5.07 4.91 -6.55
C ALA A 89 -5.59 3.46 -6.65
N MET A 90 -4.75 2.46 -6.40
CA MET A 90 -5.16 1.05 -6.39
C MET A 90 -6.13 0.75 -5.24
N ARG A 91 -5.89 1.34 -4.06
CA ARG A 91 -6.78 1.21 -2.90
C ARG A 91 -8.07 1.99 -3.05
N ALA A 92 -8.01 3.21 -3.60
CA ALA A 92 -9.21 4.01 -3.86
C ALA A 92 -10.17 3.31 -4.84
N ARG A 93 -9.64 2.61 -5.84
CA ARG A 93 -10.45 1.79 -6.76
C ARG A 93 -11.06 0.56 -6.10
N ARG A 94 -10.42 0.05 -5.06
CA ARG A 94 -10.88 -1.10 -4.28
C ARG A 94 -11.73 -0.57 -3.13
N ALA A 95 -12.87 0.03 -3.46
CA ALA A 95 -13.91 0.34 -2.48
C ALA A 95 -14.20 -0.94 -1.66
N PRO A 96 -14.50 -0.83 -0.36
CA PRO A 96 -14.91 -1.99 0.41
C PRO A 96 -16.21 -2.53 -0.21
N MET A 97 -16.14 -3.67 -0.88
CA MET A 97 -17.33 -4.51 -1.05
C MET A 97 -17.74 -4.95 0.36
N GLY A 98 -18.75 -4.28 0.92
CA GLY A 98 -19.51 -4.74 2.08
C GLY A 98 -19.33 -3.93 3.36
N VAL A 99 -20.08 -2.83 3.49
CA VAL A 99 -21.09 -2.78 4.57
C VAL A 99 -22.43 -2.55 3.89
N ALA A 100 -23.32 -3.52 4.07
CA ALA A 100 -24.67 -3.51 3.52
C ALA A 100 -25.41 -2.24 3.93
N ALA A 101 -26.18 -1.68 3.01
CA ALA A 101 -27.27 -0.80 3.36
C ALA A 101 -28.17 -1.50 4.39
N PRO A 102 -28.52 -0.89 5.54
CA PRO A 102 -29.75 -1.29 6.19
C PRO A 102 -30.88 -0.75 5.32
N VAL A 103 -31.50 -1.67 4.59
CA VAL A 103 -32.86 -1.49 4.07
C VAL A 103 -33.72 -1.06 5.27
N SER A 104 -34.11 0.21 5.30
CA SER A 104 -35.06 0.73 6.26
C SER A 104 -36.46 0.29 5.83
N GLU A 105 -36.86 -0.93 6.21
CA GLU A 105 -38.26 -1.33 6.26
C GLU A 105 -38.88 -0.82 7.58
N PRO A 106 -39.91 0.05 7.54
CA PRO A 106 -40.63 0.40 8.75
C PRO A 106 -41.61 -0.72 9.12
N ILE A 107 -41.33 -1.39 10.24
CA ILE A 107 -42.27 -2.25 10.96
C ILE A 107 -43.50 -1.42 11.37
N LYS A 108 -44.68 -1.73 10.83
CA LYS A 108 -45.97 -1.36 11.43
C LYS A 108 -46.71 -2.62 11.89
N LYS A 109 -46.57 -2.90 13.18
CA LYS A 109 -47.39 -3.86 13.94
C LYS A 109 -48.75 -3.22 14.23
N GLY A 110 -49.81 -3.69 13.55
CA GLY A 110 -51.18 -3.16 13.66
C GLY A 110 -52.24 -4.25 13.83
N LYS A 111 -52.58 -4.50 15.09
CA LYS A 111 -53.81 -5.11 15.67
C LYS A 111 -55.04 -5.37 14.75
N LYS A 112 -55.53 -6.63 14.86
CA LYS A 112 -56.92 -7.07 15.20
C LYS A 112 -58.03 -7.10 14.11
N LYS A 113 -58.52 -8.35 13.91
CA LYS A 113 -59.90 -8.87 14.09
C LYS A 113 -60.90 -8.91 12.91
N ARG A 114 -61.61 -10.06 12.88
CA ARG A 114 -62.99 -10.37 12.40
C ARG A 114 -63.08 -10.66 10.90
N LYS A 115 -63.91 -11.58 10.41
CA LYS A 115 -65.00 -12.41 10.97
C LYS A 115 -65.08 -13.67 10.11
#